data_AF-A0A3D0ME43-F1
#
_entry.id   AF-A0A3D0ME43-F1
#
_cell.length_a   1.000
_cell.length_b   1.000
_cell.length_c   1.000
_cell.angle_alpha   90.00
_cell.angle_beta   90.00
_cell.angle_gamma   90.00
#
_symmetry.space_group_name_H-M   'P 1'
#
loop_
_entity.id
_entity.type
_entity.pdbx_description
1 polymer ?
#
loop_
_entity_poly.entity_id
_entity_poly.type
_entity_poly.pdbx_seq_one_letter_code
_entity_poly.pdbx_strand_id
1 'polypeptide(L)'
;MQCPVFVKVLLGIGFSSLGALGAAQDADLIFLGQNIITMDASDVSAVAVRGDRIVVAGSEQDARALQGEDTRVIELGKRALLPGFIDAHGHFAGVARYLDMLDLSSPPVGDVTSVDDIVRKLQRRIENRNIPPGELVYGYGYDDSLLAELRHPDRDDLDRASSDHPIVIRHVSGHLLAANSMALLEAGVGANTADP
;
A
#
# COMPACT_ATOMS: atom_id res chain seq x y z
N MET A 1 20.17 -18.21 72.26
CA MET A 1 19.73 -16.85 72.62
C MET A 1 18.25 -16.73 72.29
N GLN A 2 17.45 -16.49 73.32
CA GLN A 2 15.97 -16.46 73.30
C GLN A 2 15.41 -15.11 72.80
N CYS A 3 14.10 -15.16 72.49
CA CYS A 3 13.06 -14.11 72.51
C CYS A 3 12.69 -13.40 71.18
N PRO A 4 11.41 -12.94 71.01
CA PRO A 4 10.14 -13.66 71.19
C PRO A 4 9.04 -13.32 70.14
N VAL A 5 7.89 -13.99 70.32
CA VAL A 5 6.53 -13.89 69.72
C VAL A 5 5.99 -12.46 69.52
N PHE A 6 5.11 -12.23 68.52
CA PHE A 6 3.84 -11.47 68.68
C PHE A 6 2.92 -11.58 67.44
N VAL A 7 1.79 -12.27 67.61
CA VAL A 7 0.61 -12.22 66.72
C VAL A 7 -0.23 -11.01 67.13
N LYS A 8 -0.58 -10.14 66.16
CA LYS A 8 -1.59 -9.09 66.34
C LYS A 8 -2.68 -9.25 65.28
N VAL A 9 -3.87 -9.62 65.75
CA VAL A 9 -5.15 -9.50 65.05
C VAL A 9 -5.48 -8.01 64.98
N LEU A 10 -5.76 -7.49 63.79
CA LEU A 10 -6.29 -6.14 63.60
C LEU A 10 -7.68 -6.22 62.96
N LEU A 11 -8.67 -5.81 63.75
CA LEU A 11 -10.04 -5.54 63.35
C LEU A 11 -10.06 -4.44 62.28
N GLY A 12 -10.95 -4.63 61.30
CA GLY A 12 -11.14 -3.74 60.17
C GLY A 12 -11.72 -2.37 60.53
N ILE A 13 -11.37 -1.40 59.69
CA ILE A 13 -12.06 -0.13 59.52
C ILE A 13 -12.42 -0.07 58.04
N GLY A 14 -13.71 -0.11 57.73
CA GLY A 14 -14.22 0.02 56.39
C GLY A 14 -13.94 1.42 55.85
N PHE A 15 -13.06 1.52 54.86
CA PHE A 15 -12.99 2.66 53.97
C PHE A 15 -14.03 2.44 52.86
N SER A 16 -15.15 3.16 52.95
CA SER A 16 -16.02 3.36 51.80
C SER A 16 -15.23 4.10 50.73
N SER A 17 -14.78 3.39 49.70
CA SER A 17 -14.29 4.00 48.47
C SER A 17 -15.47 4.71 47.81
N LEU A 18 -15.50 6.04 47.88
CA LEU A 18 -16.19 6.83 46.87
C LEU A 18 -15.58 6.41 45.53
N GLY A 19 -16.36 5.72 44.71
CA GLY A 19 -16.00 5.48 43.33
C GLY A 19 -15.77 6.82 42.67
N ALA A 20 -14.56 7.05 42.18
CA ALA A 20 -14.34 8.11 41.22
C ALA A 20 -15.29 7.83 40.05
N LEU A 21 -16.29 8.70 39.85
CA LEU A 21 -16.93 8.84 38.56
C LEU A 21 -15.78 9.04 37.58
N GLY A 22 -15.54 8.06 36.70
CA GLY A 22 -14.52 8.19 35.67
C GLY A 22 -14.80 9.47 34.91
N ALA A 23 -13.88 10.44 34.99
CA ALA A 23 -13.97 11.63 34.18
C ALA A 23 -14.19 11.19 32.74
N ALA A 24 -15.24 11.70 32.10
CA ALA A 24 -15.42 11.51 30.67
C ALA A 24 -14.13 12.01 30.02
N GLN A 25 -13.34 11.09 29.47
CA GLN A 25 -12.07 11.47 28.85
C GLN A 25 -12.38 12.32 27.63
N ASP A 26 -11.61 13.37 27.40
CA ASP A 26 -11.78 14.20 26.22
C ASP A 26 -11.46 13.41 24.94
N ALA A 27 -11.90 13.90 23.80
CA ALA A 27 -11.52 13.39 22.49
C ALA A 27 -10.15 13.93 22.10
N ASP A 28 -9.34 13.15 21.39
CA ASP A 28 -8.07 13.62 20.85
C ASP A 28 -8.28 14.43 19.57
N LEU A 29 -9.29 14.03 18.78
CA LEU A 29 -9.58 14.59 17.46
C LEU A 29 -11.09 14.62 17.21
N ILE A 30 -11.59 15.75 16.71
CA ILE A 30 -12.97 15.91 16.26
C ILE A 30 -12.98 16.38 14.81
N PHE A 31 -13.74 15.69 13.96
CA PHE A 31 -14.10 16.14 12.62
C PHE A 31 -15.51 16.70 12.63
N LEU A 32 -15.71 17.85 12.00
CA LEU A 32 -17.00 18.54 11.89
C LEU A 32 -17.34 18.82 10.44
N GLY A 33 -18.57 18.54 10.02
CA GLY A 33 -19.08 18.90 8.71
C GLY A 33 -20.17 17.97 8.19
N GLN A 34 -20.87 18.44 7.16
CA GLN A 34 -22.06 17.77 6.61
C GLN A 34 -21.73 16.63 5.62
N ASN A 35 -20.46 16.42 5.29
CA ASN A 35 -20.01 15.44 4.30
C ASN A 35 -19.33 14.23 4.98
N ILE A 36 -19.94 13.71 6.04
CA ILE A 36 -19.46 12.51 6.73
C ILE A 36 -20.34 11.33 6.28
N ILE A 37 -19.73 10.32 5.69
CA ILE A 37 -20.43 9.17 5.10
C ILE A 37 -20.13 7.95 5.96
N THR A 38 -21.13 7.32 6.56
CA THR A 38 -20.97 6.14 7.45
C THR A 38 -21.27 4.80 6.78
N MET A 39 -21.77 4.81 5.55
CA MET A 39 -22.21 3.63 4.78
C MET A 39 -23.46 2.91 5.34
N ASP A 40 -24.19 3.52 6.28
CA ASP A 40 -25.41 2.95 6.89
C ASP A 40 -26.62 3.92 6.92
N ALA A 41 -26.59 4.95 6.07
CA ALA A 41 -27.61 6.01 5.95
C ALA A 41 -27.83 6.89 7.20
N SER A 42 -26.95 6.79 8.21
CA SER A 42 -26.95 7.71 9.35
C SER A 42 -26.62 9.15 8.92
N ASP A 43 -27.35 10.12 9.47
CA ASP A 43 -27.05 11.54 9.32
C ASP A 43 -26.04 11.96 10.41
N VAL A 44 -24.79 12.15 10.00
CA VAL A 44 -23.67 12.46 10.89
C VAL A 44 -23.04 13.78 10.48
N SER A 45 -22.98 14.72 11.41
CA SER A 45 -22.32 16.02 11.24
C SER A 45 -21.01 16.14 12.02
N ALA A 46 -20.70 15.16 12.88
CA ALA A 46 -19.45 15.11 13.61
C ALA A 46 -18.97 13.69 13.95
N VAL A 47 -17.65 13.53 13.96
CA VAL A 47 -16.98 12.32 14.44
C VAL A 47 -15.92 12.71 15.47
N ALA A 48 -15.99 12.14 16.66
CA ALA A 48 -14.96 12.29 17.71
C ALA A 48 -14.17 10.99 17.85
N VAL A 49 -12.85 11.11 17.92
CA VAL A 49 -11.89 10.01 18.02
C VAL A 49 -11.10 10.14 19.31
N ARG A 50 -10.91 9.01 20.01
CA ARG A 50 -9.99 8.87 21.13
C ARG A 50 -9.08 7.67 20.85
N GLY A 51 -7.78 7.90 20.82
CA GLY A 51 -6.77 6.93 20.40
C GLY A 51 -7.08 6.37 19.01
N ASP A 52 -7.38 5.07 18.96
CA ASP A 52 -7.69 4.31 17.76
C ASP A 52 -9.21 4.05 17.56
N ARG A 53 -10.06 4.68 18.37
CA ARG A 53 -11.51 4.43 18.36
C ARG A 53 -12.33 5.69 18.08
N ILE A 54 -13.39 5.50 17.30
CA ILE A 54 -14.47 6.48 17.19
C ILE A 54 -15.33 6.36 18.46
N VAL A 55 -15.44 7.45 19.21
CA VAL A 55 -16.25 7.53 20.45
C VAL A 55 -17.58 8.23 20.23
N VAL A 56 -17.70 9.05 19.17
CA VAL A 56 -18.95 9.65 18.69
C VAL A 56 -18.94 9.64 17.18
N ALA A 57 -20.06 9.22 16.58
CA ALA A 57 -20.43 9.51 15.20
C ALA A 57 -21.90 9.96 15.24
N GLY A 58 -22.14 11.27 15.17
CA GLY A 58 -23.46 11.84 15.41
C GLY A 58 -23.47 13.35 15.21
N SER A 59 -24.04 14.08 16.16
CA SER A 59 -24.17 15.54 16.07
C SER A 59 -22.89 16.27 16.49
N GLU A 60 -22.69 17.47 15.93
CA GLU A 60 -21.65 18.41 16.40
C GLU A 60 -21.73 18.67 17.91
N GLN A 61 -22.93 18.76 18.47
CA GLN A 61 -23.11 18.99 19.90
C GLN A 61 -22.52 17.84 20.73
N ASP A 62 -22.81 16.59 20.36
CA ASP A 62 -22.32 15.41 21.08
C ASP A 62 -20.80 15.31 21.02
N ALA A 63 -20.22 15.64 19.87
CA ALA A 63 -18.77 15.64 19.70
C ALA A 63 -18.11 16.77 20.51
N ARG A 64 -18.64 18.00 20.47
CA ARG A 64 -18.11 19.14 21.23
C ARG A 64 -18.22 18.97 22.75
N ALA A 65 -19.17 18.18 23.24
CA ALA A 65 -19.25 17.83 24.65
C ALA A 65 -18.03 17.03 25.15
N LEU A 66 -17.26 16.43 24.24
CA LEU A 66 -16.01 15.73 24.51
C LEU A 66 -14.77 16.56 24.16
N GLN A 67 -14.91 17.85 23.84
CA GLN A 67 -13.78 18.71 23.48
C GLN A 67 -13.08 19.23 24.75
N GLY A 68 -11.82 18.83 24.94
CA GLY A 68 -10.90 19.32 25.96
C GLY A 68 -9.91 20.36 25.43
N GLU A 69 -8.98 20.78 26.29
CA GLU A 69 -7.96 21.79 25.96
C GLU A 69 -7.01 21.34 24.83
N ASP A 70 -6.67 20.05 24.79
CA ASP A 70 -5.76 19.46 23.80
C ASP A 70 -6.47 18.84 22.58
N THR A 71 -7.82 18.88 22.55
CA THR A 71 -8.58 18.29 21.44
C THR A 71 -8.33 19.05 20.15
N ARG A 72 -7.85 18.35 19.13
CA ARG A 72 -7.72 18.91 17.79
C ARG A 72 -9.08 18.89 17.09
N VAL A 73 -9.50 20.03 16.53
CA VAL A 73 -10.74 20.13 15.75
C VAL A 73 -10.42 20.37 14.28
N ILE A 74 -11.07 19.61 13.39
CA ILE A 74 -10.96 19.71 11.94
C ILE A 74 -12.34 19.98 11.34
N GLU A 75 -12.54 21.20 10.84
CA GLU A 75 -13.69 21.58 10.03
C GLU A 75 -13.50 21.09 8.59
N LEU A 76 -14.37 20.19 8.12
CA LEU A 76 -14.27 19.54 6.81
C LEU A 76 -14.59 20.50 5.66
N GLY A 77 -15.47 21.47 5.89
CA GLY A 77 -15.98 22.36 4.83
C GLY A 77 -16.59 21.55 3.67
N LYS A 78 -15.98 21.66 2.48
CA LYS A 78 -16.41 20.90 1.28
C LYS A 78 -15.77 19.52 1.15
N ARG A 79 -14.83 19.15 2.02
CA ARG A 79 -14.16 17.84 1.99
C ARG A 79 -15.08 16.77 2.58
N ALA A 80 -14.86 15.51 2.23
CA ALA A 80 -15.61 14.38 2.76
C ALA A 80 -14.76 13.53 3.72
N LEU A 81 -15.40 12.97 4.73
CA LEU A 81 -14.86 11.92 5.60
C LEU A 81 -15.63 10.63 5.33
N LEU A 82 -14.91 9.53 5.11
CA LEU A 82 -15.48 8.21 4.83
C LEU A 82 -14.64 7.12 5.51
N PRO A 83 -15.17 5.89 5.67
CA PRO A 83 -14.38 4.76 6.13
C PRO A 83 -13.18 4.53 5.22
N GLY A 84 -12.05 4.14 5.81
CA GLY A 84 -10.89 3.71 5.04
C GLY A 84 -11.23 2.49 4.18
N PHE A 85 -10.61 2.40 3.01
CA PHE A 85 -10.75 1.21 2.16
C PHE A 85 -10.15 -0.02 2.84
N ILE A 86 -10.83 -1.15 2.73
CA ILE A 86 -10.36 -2.45 3.20
C ILE A 86 -10.17 -3.36 1.97
N ASP A 87 -8.92 -3.73 1.71
CA ASP A 87 -8.60 -4.75 0.71
C ASP A 87 -8.62 -6.13 1.38
N ALA A 88 -9.68 -6.91 1.12
CA ALA A 88 -9.86 -8.24 1.69
C ALA A 88 -9.08 -9.33 0.96
N HIS A 89 -8.51 -9.06 -0.22
CA HIS A 89 -7.85 -10.08 -1.04
C HIS A 89 -6.74 -9.50 -1.92
N GLY A 90 -5.82 -8.75 -1.30
CA GLY A 90 -4.66 -8.18 -1.96
C GLY A 90 -3.45 -9.11 -1.92
N HIS A 91 -2.77 -9.27 -3.06
CA HIS A 91 -1.43 -9.86 -3.10
C HIS A 91 -0.37 -8.80 -2.80
N PHE A 92 -0.32 -8.31 -1.55
CA PHE A 92 0.54 -7.18 -1.17
C PHE A 92 2.02 -7.36 -1.56
N ALA A 93 2.59 -8.55 -1.32
CA ALA A 93 3.96 -8.87 -1.72
C ALA A 93 4.15 -8.89 -3.26
N GLY A 94 3.12 -9.29 -4.00
CA GLY A 94 3.11 -9.23 -5.47
C GLY A 94 3.11 -7.79 -5.97
N VAL A 95 2.31 -6.92 -5.33
CA VAL A 95 2.29 -5.47 -5.63
C VAL A 95 3.66 -4.83 -5.37
N ALA A 96 4.29 -5.17 -4.24
CA ALA A 96 5.63 -4.66 -3.93
C ALA A 96 6.67 -5.03 -5.01
N ARG A 97 6.52 -6.18 -5.67
CA ARG A 97 7.44 -6.60 -6.72
C ARG A 97 7.31 -5.75 -8.00
N TYR A 98 6.12 -5.22 -8.31
CA TYR A 98 5.96 -4.28 -9.43
C TYR A 98 6.68 -2.95 -9.20
N LEU A 99 6.90 -2.53 -7.95
CA LEU A 99 7.62 -1.28 -7.67
C LEU A 99 9.08 -1.29 -8.13
N ASP A 100 9.68 -2.48 -8.24
CA ASP A 100 11.05 -2.62 -8.74
C ASP A 100 11.11 -2.91 -10.24
N MET A 101 10.02 -3.39 -10.83
CA MET A 101 9.94 -3.67 -12.26
C MET A 101 9.80 -2.37 -13.08
N LEU A 102 10.32 -2.40 -14.30
CA LEU A 102 10.15 -1.31 -15.25
C LEU A 102 8.74 -1.34 -15.85
N ASP A 103 7.96 -0.29 -15.62
CA ASP A 103 6.66 -0.12 -16.28
C ASP A 103 6.85 0.20 -17.77
N LEU A 104 6.32 -0.67 -18.64
CA LEU A 104 6.34 -0.58 -20.09
C LEU A 104 4.91 -0.42 -20.67
N SER A 105 3.96 0.00 -19.84
CA SER A 105 2.56 0.15 -20.25
C SER A 105 2.37 1.26 -21.27
N SER A 106 1.39 1.06 -22.16
CA SER A 106 0.93 2.09 -23.08
C SER A 106 -0.02 3.09 -22.41
N PRO A 107 -0.30 4.24 -23.05
CA PRO A 107 -1.31 5.18 -22.56
C PRO A 107 -2.68 4.49 -22.36
N PRO A 108 -3.47 4.91 -21.34
CA PRO A 108 -3.24 6.04 -20.44
C PRO A 108 -2.40 5.70 -19.19
N VAL A 109 -1.95 4.44 -19.04
CA VAL A 109 -1.21 4.00 -17.84
C VAL A 109 0.24 4.44 -17.89
N GLY A 110 0.91 4.18 -19.01
CA GLY A 110 2.27 4.61 -19.26
C GLY A 110 2.40 5.42 -20.55
N ASP A 111 3.61 5.45 -21.09
CA ASP A 111 4.03 6.31 -22.20
C ASP A 111 4.64 5.53 -23.38
N VAL A 112 4.62 4.19 -23.33
CA VAL A 112 5.21 3.33 -24.37
C VAL A 112 4.24 3.13 -25.53
N THR A 113 4.64 3.51 -26.74
CA THR A 113 3.79 3.36 -27.94
C THR A 113 4.46 2.58 -29.07
N SER A 114 5.70 2.12 -28.87
CA SER A 114 6.46 1.35 -29.86
C SER A 114 7.45 0.39 -29.20
N VAL A 115 7.88 -0.63 -29.94
CA VAL A 115 8.99 -1.51 -29.52
C VAL A 115 10.26 -0.69 -29.27
N ASP A 116 10.49 0.35 -30.08
CA ASP A 116 11.60 1.28 -29.90
C ASP A 116 11.55 2.06 -28.58
N ASP A 117 10.36 2.40 -28.08
CA ASP A 117 10.21 2.98 -26.73
C ASP A 117 10.59 1.99 -25.65
N ILE A 118 10.20 0.72 -25.79
CA ILE A 118 10.57 -0.36 -24.86
C ILE A 118 12.10 -0.45 -24.78
N VAL A 119 12.79 -0.53 -25.92
CA VAL A 119 14.26 -0.60 -25.99
C VAL A 119 14.90 0.60 -25.28
N ARG A 120 14.46 1.82 -25.60
CA ARG A 120 14.99 3.05 -24.97
C ARG A 120 14.76 3.06 -23.46
N LYS A 121 13.59 2.63 -23.01
CA LYS A 121 13.23 2.64 -21.59
C LYS A 121 14.04 1.62 -20.79
N LEU A 122 14.31 0.44 -21.38
CA LEU A 122 15.21 -0.57 -20.83
C LEU A 122 16.65 -0.04 -20.69
N GLN A 123 17.20 0.55 -21.76
CA GLN A 123 18.53 1.18 -21.74
C GLN A 123 18.65 2.23 -20.63
N ARG A 124 17.68 3.16 -20.56
CA ARG A 124 17.64 4.17 -19.50
C ARG A 124 17.52 3.57 -18.11
N ARG A 125 16.79 2.47 -17.93
CA ARG A 125 16.68 1.79 -16.63
C ARG A 125 18.03 1.23 -16.20
N ILE A 126 18.76 0.58 -17.10
CA ILE A 126 20.11 0.04 -16.85
C ILE A 126 21.06 1.18 -16.44
N GLU A 127 21.10 2.25 -17.23
CA GLU A 127 21.97 3.40 -16.98
C GLU A 127 21.63 4.12 -15.68
N ASN A 128 20.36 4.51 -15.48
CA ASN A 128 19.95 5.32 -14.32
C ASN A 128 20.07 4.59 -12.98
N ARG A 129 20.04 3.25 -13.00
CA ARG A 129 20.20 2.43 -11.80
C ARG A 129 21.63 1.90 -11.63
N ASN A 130 22.52 2.14 -12.60
CA ASN A 130 23.85 1.52 -12.66
C ASN A 130 23.78 0.01 -12.43
N ILE A 131 22.88 -0.66 -13.14
CA ILE A 131 22.69 -2.11 -13.01
C ILE A 131 24.00 -2.80 -13.43
N PRO A 132 24.60 -3.66 -12.58
CA PRO A 132 25.80 -4.40 -12.96
C PRO A 132 25.51 -5.38 -14.10
N PRO A 133 26.48 -5.61 -15.02
CA PRO A 133 26.37 -6.66 -16.02
C PRO A 133 26.03 -8.03 -15.40
N GLY A 134 25.15 -8.78 -16.06
CA GLY A 134 24.62 -10.05 -15.59
C GLY A 134 23.43 -9.96 -14.63
N GLU A 135 23.10 -8.78 -14.10
CA GLU A 135 21.91 -8.62 -13.26
C GLU A 135 20.64 -8.45 -14.10
N LEU A 136 19.54 -9.04 -13.62
CA LEU A 136 18.27 -9.11 -14.32
C LEU A 136 17.59 -7.75 -14.45
N VAL A 137 17.21 -7.40 -15.67
CA VAL A 137 16.35 -6.26 -15.99
C VAL A 137 14.96 -6.77 -16.31
N TYR A 138 14.02 -6.50 -15.41
CA TYR A 138 12.65 -6.99 -15.52
C TYR A 138 11.67 -5.83 -15.81
N GLY A 139 10.87 -5.96 -16.87
CA GLY A 139 9.80 -5.04 -17.21
C GLY A 139 8.42 -5.69 -17.23
N TYR A 140 7.35 -4.89 -17.21
CA TYR A 140 5.97 -5.39 -17.32
C TYR A 140 5.06 -4.39 -18.03
N GLY A 141 3.91 -4.88 -18.49
CA GLY A 141 2.78 -4.03 -18.89
C GLY A 141 2.72 -3.69 -20.38
N TYR A 142 3.69 -4.15 -21.19
CA TYR A 142 3.59 -3.95 -22.64
C TYR A 142 2.36 -4.70 -23.20
N ASP A 143 1.77 -4.14 -24.25
CA ASP A 143 0.62 -4.68 -24.98
C ASP A 143 0.89 -4.55 -26.48
N ASP A 144 1.09 -5.67 -27.17
CA ASP A 144 1.42 -5.68 -28.60
C ASP A 144 0.36 -5.03 -29.49
N SER A 145 -0.90 -5.06 -29.07
CA SER A 145 -2.00 -4.45 -29.82
C SER A 145 -2.02 -2.92 -29.74
N LEU A 146 -1.26 -2.35 -28.79
CA LEU A 146 -1.12 -0.91 -28.57
C LEU A 146 0.25 -0.37 -29.00
N LEU A 147 1.18 -1.24 -29.41
CA LEU A 147 2.44 -0.84 -30.03
C LEU A 147 2.25 -0.51 -31.51
N ALA A 148 3.01 0.47 -32.00
CA ALA A 148 2.97 0.90 -33.39
C ALA A 148 3.23 -0.24 -34.39
N GLU A 149 4.03 -1.23 -34.00
CA GLU A 149 4.40 -2.37 -34.83
C GLU A 149 3.32 -3.47 -34.90
N LEU A 150 2.30 -3.43 -34.02
CA LEU A 150 1.23 -4.43 -33.93
C LEU A 150 1.76 -5.87 -33.84
N ARG A 151 2.83 -6.06 -33.06
CA ARG A 151 3.47 -7.35 -32.80
C ARG A 151 4.10 -7.36 -31.41
N HIS A 152 4.31 -8.55 -30.87
CA HIS A 152 5.13 -8.69 -29.67
C HIS A 152 6.58 -8.25 -29.95
N PRO A 153 7.26 -7.61 -28.99
CA PRO A 153 8.72 -7.53 -28.99
C PRO A 153 9.31 -8.94 -28.98
N ASP A 154 10.37 -9.14 -29.74
CA ASP A 154 11.06 -10.42 -29.79
C ASP A 154 12.46 -10.35 -29.17
N ARG A 155 13.18 -11.47 -29.24
CA ARG A 155 14.55 -11.59 -28.73
C ARG A 155 15.50 -10.55 -29.32
N ASP A 156 15.40 -10.32 -30.63
CA ASP A 156 16.33 -9.44 -31.35
C ASP A 156 16.04 -7.97 -31.00
N ASP A 157 14.78 -7.62 -30.74
CA ASP A 157 14.41 -6.32 -30.19
C ASP A 157 15.06 -6.06 -28.82
N LEU A 158 14.98 -7.04 -27.92
CA LEU A 158 15.49 -6.91 -26.56
C LEU A 158 17.03 -6.96 -26.50
N ASP A 159 17.67 -7.67 -27.43
CA ASP A 159 19.13 -7.65 -27.57
C ASP A 159 19.65 -6.25 -27.96
N ARG A 160 18.86 -5.42 -28.66
CA ARG A 160 19.21 -4.01 -28.93
C ARG A 160 19.25 -3.17 -27.66
N ALA A 161 18.54 -3.56 -26.60
CA ALA A 161 18.57 -2.84 -25.33
C ALA A 161 19.84 -3.14 -24.54
N SER A 162 20.25 -4.41 -24.46
CA SER A 162 21.56 -4.80 -23.92
C SER A 162 21.86 -6.27 -24.24
N SER A 163 23.13 -6.56 -24.52
CA SER A 163 23.68 -7.93 -24.56
C SER A 163 24.36 -8.36 -23.26
N ASP A 164 24.55 -7.43 -22.33
CA ASP A 164 25.33 -7.63 -21.09
C ASP A 164 24.43 -7.90 -19.88
N HIS A 165 23.10 -7.78 -20.04
CA HIS A 165 22.12 -7.99 -19.00
C HIS A 165 21.05 -8.98 -19.49
N PRO A 166 20.64 -9.97 -18.68
CA PRO A 166 19.44 -10.74 -18.97
C PRO A 166 18.22 -9.81 -18.87
N ILE A 167 17.41 -9.78 -19.93
CA ILE A 167 16.21 -8.94 -20.01
C ILE A 167 14.98 -9.82 -20.17
N VAL A 168 13.96 -9.59 -19.33
CA VAL A 168 12.64 -10.22 -19.42
C VAL A 168 11.57 -9.15 -19.30
N ILE A 169 10.62 -9.13 -20.23
CA ILE A 169 9.46 -8.25 -20.17
C ILE A 169 8.17 -9.06 -20.16
N ARG A 170 7.23 -8.70 -19.28
CA ARG A 170 5.95 -9.39 -19.12
C ARG A 170 4.82 -8.62 -19.79
N HIS A 171 4.03 -9.33 -20.59
CA HIS A 171 2.85 -8.78 -21.24
C HIS A 171 1.80 -8.32 -20.23
N VAL A 172 0.97 -7.33 -20.58
CA VAL A 172 -0.08 -6.77 -19.70
C VAL A 172 -1.06 -7.82 -19.20
N SER A 173 -1.36 -8.85 -20.00
CA SER A 173 -2.22 -9.97 -19.58
C SER A 173 -1.62 -10.80 -18.45
N GLY A 174 -0.30 -10.74 -18.31
CA GLY A 174 0.44 -11.50 -17.34
C GLY A 174 0.71 -12.96 -17.69
N HIS A 175 0.30 -13.39 -18.89
CA HIS A 175 0.40 -14.77 -19.36
C HIS A 175 1.51 -15.01 -20.40
N LEU A 176 2.19 -13.94 -20.85
CA LEU A 176 3.26 -14.01 -21.84
C LEU A 176 4.50 -13.26 -21.34
N LEU A 177 5.67 -13.76 -21.72
CA LEU A 177 6.97 -13.14 -21.49
C LEU A 177 7.72 -13.07 -22.83
N ALA A 178 8.44 -11.97 -23.06
CA ALA A 178 9.49 -11.88 -24.06
C ALA A 178 10.84 -11.72 -23.35
N ALA A 179 11.89 -12.32 -23.90
CA ALA A 179 13.21 -12.36 -23.29
C ALA A 179 14.32 -12.19 -24.34
N ASN A 180 15.43 -11.56 -23.96
CA ASN A 180 16.61 -11.40 -24.82
C ASN A 180 17.43 -12.70 -24.89
N SER A 181 18.48 -12.71 -25.73
CA SER A 181 19.32 -13.90 -25.92
C SER A 181 19.98 -14.38 -24.63
N MET A 182 20.45 -13.45 -23.79
CA MET A 182 21.12 -13.78 -22.53
C MET A 182 20.17 -14.45 -21.52
N ALA A 183 18.98 -13.89 -21.32
CA ALA A 183 17.98 -14.47 -20.42
C ALA A 183 17.50 -15.86 -20.88
N LEU A 184 17.32 -16.06 -22.19
CA LEU A 184 16.95 -17.37 -22.74
C LEU A 184 18.07 -18.41 -22.51
N LEU A 185 19.32 -18.02 -22.73
CA LEU A 185 20.48 -18.88 -22.50
C LEU A 185 20.60 -19.31 -21.04
N GLU A 186 20.44 -18.37 -20.09
CA GLU A 186 20.46 -18.66 -18.66
C GLU A 186 19.31 -19.58 -18.21
N ALA A 187 18.15 -19.45 -18.86
CA ALA A 187 17.01 -20.33 -18.63
C ALA A 187 17.15 -21.71 -19.31
N GLY A 188 18.20 -21.95 -20.10
CA GLY A 188 18.38 -23.19 -20.87
C GLY A 188 17.38 -23.34 -22.01
N VAL A 189 16.80 -22.23 -22.49
CA VAL A 189 15.83 -22.20 -23.58
C VAL A 189 16.55 -21.90 -24.90
N GLY A 190 16.37 -22.77 -25.89
CA GLY A 190 16.95 -22.63 -27.22
C GLY A 190 16.20 -23.46 -28.26
N ALA A 191 16.74 -23.55 -29.46
CA ALA A 191 16.08 -24.21 -30.60
C ALA A 191 15.74 -25.70 -30.39
N ASN A 192 16.38 -26.35 -29.41
CA ASN A 192 16.17 -27.77 -29.09
C ASN A 192 15.35 -27.98 -27.81
N THR A 193 14.82 -26.91 -27.20
CA THR A 193 13.94 -27.03 -26.03
C THR A 193 12.65 -27.72 -26.47
N ALA A 194 12.26 -28.79 -25.78
CA ALA A 194 11.04 -29.51 -26.08
C ALA A 194 9.81 -28.63 -25.80
N ASP A 195 8.78 -28.77 -26.63
CA ASP A 195 7.50 -28.13 -26.37
C ASP A 195 6.93 -28.62 -25.01
N PRO A 196 6.45 -27.71 -24.15
CA PRO A 196 5.93 -28.04 -22.82
C PRO A 196 4.63 -28.86 -22.85
#